data_AF-A0A935T5T6-F1
#
_entry.id   AF-A0A935T5T6-F1
#
_cell.length_a   1.000
_cell.length_b   1.000
_cell.length_c   1.000
_cell.angle_alpha   90.00
_cell.angle_beta   90.00
_cell.angle_gamma   90.00
#
_symmetry.space_group_name_H-M   'P 1'
#
loop_
_entity.id
_entity.type
_entity.pdbx_description
1 polymer ?
#
loop_
_entity_poly.entity_id
_entity_poly.type
_entity_poly.pdbx_seq_one_letter_code
_entity_poly.pdbx_strand_id
1 'polypeptide(L)'
;MRSFAGRFWRAGASALVDELGYLPIDKRGADRLFQVISGRYEHGVMIIIANRAYQHWSEIFNHDTTLTLALLDRLLDDAETILIEGKS
;
A
#
# COMPACT_ATOMS: atom_id res chain seq x y z
N MET A 1 -5.97 12.08 26.79
CA MET A 1 -6.30 11.88 25.37
C MET A 1 -5.68 10.56 24.94
N ARG A 2 -6.47 9.48 24.88
CA ARG A 2 -5.94 8.11 24.71
C ARG A 2 -5.63 7.85 23.23
N SER A 3 -4.43 7.35 22.96
CA SER A 3 -3.91 7.08 21.63
C SER A 3 -4.77 6.04 20.89
N PHE A 4 -5.11 6.36 19.64
CA PHE A 4 -5.77 5.45 18.69
C PHE A 4 -4.79 4.37 18.14
N ALA A 5 -3.50 4.45 18.48
CA ALA A 5 -2.42 3.69 17.87
C ALA A 5 -2.17 2.28 18.46
N GLY A 6 -2.94 1.84 19.46
CA GLY A 6 -2.51 0.71 20.30
C GLY A 6 -2.93 -0.71 19.89
N ARG A 7 -3.78 -0.91 18.86
CA ARG A 7 -4.46 -2.21 18.68
C ARG A 7 -4.33 -2.90 17.33
N PHE A 8 -3.89 -2.21 16.28
CA PHE A 8 -3.80 -2.77 14.92
C PHE A 8 -2.42 -3.35 14.55
N TRP A 9 -1.40 -3.17 15.38
CA TRP A 9 0.01 -3.47 15.06
C TRP A 9 0.59 -4.70 15.78
N ARG A 10 -0.22 -5.66 16.23
CA ARG A 10 0.35 -6.91 16.76
C ARG A 10 0.93 -7.70 15.58
N ALA A 11 2.11 -8.27 15.81
CA ALA A 11 2.89 -9.13 14.90
C ALA A 11 2.17 -10.39 14.35
N GLY A 12 0.86 -10.55 14.57
CA GLY A 12 0.05 -11.66 14.08
C GLY A 12 -1.18 -11.27 13.25
N ALA A 13 -1.48 -9.98 13.05
CA ALA A 13 -2.60 -9.56 12.19
C ALA A 13 -2.09 -9.24 10.78
N SER A 14 -2.63 -9.92 9.76
CA SER A 14 -2.41 -9.60 8.35
C SER A 14 -3.08 -8.29 7.97
N ALA A 15 -2.49 -7.54 7.03
CA ALA A 15 -3.08 -6.34 6.46
C ALA A 15 -3.57 -6.61 5.03
N LEU A 16 -4.78 -6.16 4.72
CA LEU A 16 -5.36 -6.20 3.38
C LEU A 16 -5.64 -4.77 2.93
N VAL A 17 -5.12 -4.40 1.77
CA VAL A 17 -5.50 -3.19 1.04
C VAL A 17 -6.22 -3.64 -0.22
N ASP A 18 -7.47 -3.22 -0.38
CA ASP A 18 -8.30 -3.59 -1.51
C ASP A 18 -8.58 -2.38 -2.41
N GLU A 19 -8.83 -2.63 -3.69
CA GLU A 19 -9.19 -1.64 -4.72
C GLU A 19 -8.23 -0.45 -4.87
N LEU A 20 -6.93 -0.63 -4.62
CA LEU A 20 -5.95 0.43 -4.75
C LEU A 20 -5.88 0.95 -6.20
N GLY A 21 -6.14 2.25 -6.37
CA GLY A 21 -6.13 2.93 -7.68
C GLY A 21 -7.50 3.16 -8.31
N TYR A 22 -8.59 2.79 -7.63
CA TYR A 22 -9.95 3.10 -8.07
C TYR A 22 -10.36 4.54 -7.76
N LEU A 23 -10.18 4.98 -6.51
CA LEU A 23 -10.44 6.36 -6.10
C LEU A 23 -9.16 7.20 -6.07
N PRO A 24 -9.23 8.49 -6.43
CA PRO A 24 -8.11 9.40 -6.26
C PRO A 24 -7.81 9.58 -4.76
N ILE A 25 -6.53 9.47 -4.40
CA ILE A 25 -6.05 9.68 -3.03
C ILE A 25 -5.39 11.06 -2.98
N ASP A 26 -5.76 11.86 -1.99
CA ASP A 26 -5.11 13.15 -1.75
C ASP A 26 -3.71 12.96 -1.16
N LYS A 27 -2.86 13.99 -1.20
CA LYS A 27 -1.50 13.91 -0.65
C LYS A 27 -1.45 13.37 0.78
N ARG A 28 -2.39 13.79 1.63
CA ARG A 28 -2.45 13.33 3.03
C ARG A 28 -2.79 11.84 3.15
N GLY A 29 -3.69 11.35 2.31
CA GLY A 29 -4.01 9.93 2.22
C GLY A 29 -2.81 9.11 1.73
N ALA A 30 -2.11 9.61 0.71
CA ALA A 30 -0.90 8.99 0.17
C ALA A 30 0.20 8.87 1.24
N ASP A 31 0.48 9.96 1.97
CA ASP A 31 1.45 9.98 3.06
C ASP A 31 1.08 8.99 4.18
N ARG A 32 -0.21 8.89 4.53
CA ARG A 32 -0.69 7.94 5.55
C ARG A 32 -0.56 6.50 5.10
N LEU A 33 -0.90 6.21 3.84
CA LEU A 33 -0.78 4.86 3.29
C LEU A 33 0.70 4.44 3.25
N PHE A 34 1.60 5.36 2.89
CA PHE A 34 3.04 5.16 2.97
C PHE A 34 3.50 4.83 4.39
N GLN A 35 3.04 5.55 5.41
CA GLN A 35 3.37 5.27 6.82
C GLN A 35 2.87 3.89 7.26
N VAL A 36 1.66 3.49 6.85
CA VAL A 36 1.10 2.17 7.15
C VAL A 36 1.96 1.08 6.51
N ILE A 37 2.24 1.18 5.22
CA ILE A 37 3.04 0.20 4.47
C ILE A 37 4.45 0.12 5.05
N SER A 38 5.09 1.27 5.29
CA SER A 38 6.44 1.33 5.87
C SER A 38 6.50 0.76 7.27
N GLY A 39 5.48 0.95 8.11
CA GLY A 39 5.42 0.36 9.44
C GLY A 39 5.16 -1.15 9.45
N ARG A 40 4.71 -1.70 8.32
CA ARG A 40 4.43 -3.13 8.12
C ARG A 40 5.50 -3.87 7.35
N TYR A 41 6.36 -3.14 6.63
CA TYR A 41 7.54 -3.69 6.00
C TYR A 41 8.32 -4.55 7.02
N GLU A 42 8.62 -5.80 6.67
CA GLU A 42 9.24 -6.83 7.54
C GLU A 42 8.42 -7.25 8.78
N HIS A 43 7.16 -6.80 8.91
CA HIS A 43 6.30 -7.04 10.07
C HIS A 43 4.95 -7.65 9.67
N GLY A 44 4.97 -8.94 9.29
CA GLY A 44 3.79 -9.76 9.00
C GLY A 44 3.25 -9.62 7.57
N VAL A 45 2.26 -10.46 7.22
CA VAL A 45 1.76 -10.56 5.84
C VAL A 45 0.95 -9.32 5.44
N MET A 46 1.24 -8.80 4.24
CA MET A 46 0.47 -7.77 3.58
C MET A 46 -0.03 -8.27 2.23
N ILE A 47 -1.30 -8.01 1.92
CA ILE A 47 -1.91 -8.30 0.63
C ILE A 47 -2.45 -6.98 0.08
N ILE A 48 -2.08 -6.66 -1.16
CA ILE A 48 -2.58 -5.47 -1.86
C ILE A 48 -3.24 -5.92 -3.16
N ILE A 49 -4.49 -5.54 -3.34
CA ILE A 49 -5.25 -5.72 -4.57
C ILE A 49 -5.36 -4.35 -5.22
N ALA A 50 -4.81 -4.23 -6.43
CA ALA A 50 -4.77 -2.98 -7.16
C ALA A 50 -5.36 -3.17 -8.57
N ASN A 51 -6.04 -2.12 -9.05
CA ASN A 51 -6.66 -2.11 -10.39
C ASN A 51 -5.75 -1.48 -11.45
N ARG A 52 -4.54 -1.06 -11.07
CA ARG A 52 -3.56 -0.42 -11.96
C ARG A 52 -2.20 -1.08 -11.81
N ALA A 53 -1.49 -1.23 -12.92
CA ALA A 53 -0.10 -1.67 -12.94
C ALA A 53 0.80 -0.66 -12.20
N TYR A 54 1.92 -1.13 -11.62
CA TYR A 54 2.84 -0.33 -10.81
C TYR A 54 3.33 0.95 -11.50
N GLN A 55 3.51 0.93 -12.83
CA GLN A 55 3.92 2.10 -13.61
C GLN A 55 2.94 3.29 -13.52
N HIS A 56 1.68 3.03 -13.17
CA HIS A 56 0.63 4.05 -13.01
C HIS A 56 0.41 4.45 -11.55
N TRP A 57 1.17 3.89 -10.59
CA TRP A 57 0.93 4.17 -9.18
C TRP A 57 1.30 5.60 -8.78
N SER A 58 2.17 6.29 -9.53
CA SER A 58 2.43 7.70 -9.27
C SER A 58 1.16 8.54 -9.31
N GLU A 59 0.22 8.24 -10.21
CA GLU A 59 -1.09 8.90 -10.28
C GLU A 59 -1.95 8.63 -9.03
N ILE A 60 -1.82 7.45 -8.43
CA ILE A 60 -2.52 7.06 -7.19
C ILE A 60 -1.93 7.83 -6.01
N PHE A 61 -0.60 7.96 -5.95
CA PHE A 61 0.13 8.63 -4.88
C PHE A 61 0.37 10.12 -5.19
N ASN A 62 -0.67 10.81 -5.66
CA ASN A 62 -0.67 12.27 -5.87
C ASN A 62 0.47 12.79 -6.78
N HIS A 63 0.78 12.05 -7.85
CA HIS A 63 1.86 12.32 -8.79
C HIS A 63 3.26 12.44 -8.14
N ASP A 64 3.45 11.89 -6.95
CA ASP A 64 4.74 11.89 -6.25
C ASP A 64 5.52 10.62 -6.61
N THR A 65 6.34 10.71 -7.66
CA THR A 65 7.16 9.60 -8.14
C THR A 65 8.15 9.12 -7.07
N THR A 66 8.72 10.04 -6.28
CA THR A 66 9.72 9.68 -5.25
C THR A 66 9.07 8.84 -4.15
N LEU A 67 7.91 9.27 -3.64
CA LEU A 67 7.16 8.52 -2.64
C LEU A 67 6.71 7.16 -3.20
N THR A 68 6.23 7.14 -4.45
CA THR A 68 5.77 5.90 -5.11
C THR A 68 6.89 4.89 -5.26
N LEU A 69 8.08 5.32 -5.73
CA LEU A 69 9.23 4.42 -5.87
C LEU A 69 9.68 3.88 -4.52
N ALA A 70 9.80 4.74 -3.51
CA ALA A 70 10.15 4.31 -2.15
C ALA A 70 9.12 3.32 -1.56
N LEU A 71 7.85 3.45 -1.91
CA LEU A 71 6.79 2.53 -1.52
C LEU A 71 6.90 1.19 -2.25
N LEU A 72 7.11 1.23 -3.57
CA LEU A 72 7.30 0.03 -4.39
C LEU A 72 8.54 -0.75 -3.96
N ASP A 73 9.65 -0.09 -3.65
CA ASP A 73 10.86 -0.75 -3.15
C ASP A 73 10.56 -1.60 -1.91
N ARG A 74 9.75 -1.09 -0.98
CA ARG A 74 9.37 -1.83 0.25
C ARG A 74 8.38 -2.96 -0.04
N LEU A 75 7.44 -2.73 -0.95
CA LEU A 75 6.43 -3.74 -1.26
C LEU A 75 7.01 -4.89 -2.08
N LEU A 76 8.00 -4.63 -2.92
CA LEU A 76 8.53 -5.60 -3.88
C LEU A 76 9.81 -6.29 -3.42
N ASP A 77 10.37 -5.92 -2.26
CA ASP A 77 11.57 -6.55 -1.71
C ASP A 77 11.37 -8.06 -1.42
N ASP A 78 10.24 -8.41 -0.79
CA ASP A 78 9.83 -9.81 -0.52
C ASP A 78 8.34 -10.03 -0.85
N ALA A 79 7.98 -9.85 -2.13
CA ALA A 79 6.62 -10.08 -2.59
C ALA A 79 6.53 -10.94 -3.85
N GLU A 80 5.42 -11.67 -3.93
CA GLU A 80 4.96 -12.33 -5.13
C GLU A 80 3.87 -11.48 -5.79
N THR A 81 4.09 -11.07 -7.04
CA THR A 81 3.08 -10.35 -7.83
C THR A 81 2.29 -11.34 -8.68
N ILE A 82 0.98 -11.39 -8.45
CA ILE A 82 0.05 -12.20 -9.25
C ILE A 82 -0.69 -11.26 -10.19
N LEU A 83 -0.43 -11.39 -11.49
CA LEU A 83 -1.20 -10.68 -12.51
C LEU A 83 -2.49 -11.45 -12.78
N ILE A 84 -3.63 -10.81 -12.52
CA ILE A 84 -4.95 -11.38 -12.78
C ILE A 84 -5.51 -10.72 -14.04
N GLU A 85 -5.62 -11.50 -15.11
CA GLU A 85 -6.26 -11.09 -16.36
C GLU A 85 -7.60 -11.81 -16.51
N GLY A 86 -8.64 -11.06 -16.87
CA GLY A 86 -9.97 -11.60 -17.10
C GLY A 86 -10.71 -10.77 -18.12
N LYS A 87 -11.50 -11.43 -18.97
CA LYS A 87 -12.49 -10.73 -19.80
C LYS A 87 -13.68 -10.43 -18.87
N SER A 88 -13.95 -9.14 -18.64
CA SER A 88 -15.18 -8.70 -17.95
C SER A 88 -16.43 -9.09 -18.73
#